data_AF-A0A455UK96-F1
#
_entry.id   AF-A0A455UK96-F1
#
_cell.length_a   1.000
_cell.length_b   1.000
_cell.length_c   1.000
_cell.angle_alpha   90.00
_cell.angle_beta   90.00
_cell.angle_gamma   90.00
#
_symmetry.space_group_name_H-M   'P 1'
#
loop_
_entity.id
_entity.type
_entity.pdbx_description
1 polymer ?
#
loop_
_entity_poly.entity_id
_entity_poly.type
_entity_poly.pdbx_seq_one_letter_code
_entity_poly.pdbx_strand_id
1 'polypeptide(L)' 'MPEWRGQGIASGLVKRVEAEAIESGIRHFYLYTPDQQSLYRRLGWQDVEHLEYRGETVTVMSRQLWL' A
#
# COMPACT_ATOMS: atom_id res chain seq x y z
N MET A 1 -1.01 -14.43 -11.78
CA MET A 1 -0.04 -14.50 -12.88
C MET A 1 1.39 -14.31 -12.34
N PRO A 2 2.05 -15.40 -11.90
CA PRO A 2 3.43 -15.38 -11.41
C PRO A 2 4.46 -14.78 -12.39
N GLU A 3 4.19 -14.85 -13.68
CA GLU A 3 5.08 -14.40 -14.77
C GLU A 3 5.35 -12.89 -14.78
N TRP A 4 4.49 -12.09 -14.13
CA TRP A 4 4.65 -10.64 -14.01
C TRP A 4 5.32 -10.20 -12.70
N ARG A 5 5.72 -11.14 -11.83
CA ARG A 5 6.43 -10.83 -10.58
C ARG A 5 7.81 -10.26 -10.87
N GLY A 6 8.30 -9.41 -9.96
CA GLY A 6 9.64 -8.82 -10.06
C GLY A 6 9.80 -7.70 -11.09
N GLN A 7 8.77 -7.38 -11.88
CA GLN A 7 8.83 -6.36 -12.93
C GLN A 7 8.43 -4.95 -12.45
N GLY A 8 8.23 -4.75 -11.15
CA GLY A 8 7.89 -3.43 -10.58
C GLY A 8 6.47 -2.93 -10.89
N ILE A 9 5.61 -3.74 -11.52
CA ILE A 9 4.26 -3.35 -11.93
C ILE A 9 3.42 -2.87 -10.74
N ALA A 10 3.39 -3.61 -9.64
CA ALA A 10 2.64 -3.23 -8.45
C ALA A 10 3.11 -1.88 -7.87
N SER A 11 4.43 -1.65 -7.83
CA SER A 11 4.99 -0.36 -7.42
C SER A 11 4.57 0.78 -8.35
N GLY A 12 4.52 0.54 -9.66
CA GLY A 12 4.04 1.51 -10.65
C GLY A 12 2.58 1.87 -10.45
N LEU A 13 1.72 0.87 -10.20
CA LEU A 13 0.30 1.06 -9.92
C LEU A 13 0.08 1.87 -8.64
N VAL A 14 0.75 1.51 -7.54
CA VAL A 14 0.63 2.24 -6.26
C VAL A 14 1.05 3.70 -6.42
N LYS A 15 2.20 3.96 -7.06
CA LYS A 15 2.67 5.34 -7.30
C LYS A 15 1.70 6.16 -8.14
N ARG A 16 1.06 5.54 -9.15
CA ARG A 16 0.05 6.23 -9.96
C ARG A 16 -1.19 6.59 -9.14
N VAL A 17 -1.65 5.69 -8.27
CA VAL A 17 -2.77 5.96 -7.36
C VAL A 17 -2.42 7.06 -6.36
N GLU A 18 -1.22 7.01 -5.78
CA GLU A 18 -0.72 8.06 -4.87
C GLU A 18 -0.67 9.43 -5.56
N ALA A 19 -0.21 9.50 -6.82
CA ALA A 19 -0.18 10.73 -7.60
C ALA A 19 -1.58 11.31 -7.85
N GLU A 20 -2.51 10.49 -8.33
CA GLU A 20 -3.91 10.89 -8.57
C GLU A 20 -4.57 11.42 -7.29
N ALA A 21 -4.30 10.75 -6.17
CA ALA A 21 -4.87 11.14 -4.91
C ALA A 21 -4.29 12.46 -4.38
N ILE A 22 -2.99 12.71 -4.56
CA ILE A 22 -2.38 14.01 -4.26
C ILE A 22 -3.03 15.12 -5.08
N GLU A 23 -3.23 14.90 -6.39
CA GLU A 23 -3.90 15.84 -7.28
C GLU A 23 -5.35 16.12 -6.83
N SER A 24 -6.00 15.12 -6.24
CA SER A 24 -7.33 15.22 -5.64
C SER A 24 -7.35 15.78 -4.21
N GLY A 25 -6.20 16.18 -3.66
CA GLY A 25 -6.09 16.73 -2.29
C GLY A 25 -6.12 15.69 -1.16
N ILE A 26 -6.09 14.40 -1.49
CA ILE A 26 -6.03 13.31 -0.52
C ILE A 26 -4.55 13.04 -0.19
N ARG A 27 -4.22 13.11 1.10
CA ARG A 27 -2.83 13.03 1.57
C ARG A 27 -2.55 11.90 2.55
N HIS A 28 -3.61 11.28 3.05
CA HIS A 28 -3.51 10.19 4.03
C HIS A 28 -4.31 9.00 3.51
N PHE A 29 -3.60 7.89 3.34
CA PHE A 29 -4.15 6.64 2.82
C PHE A 29 -4.08 5.56 3.87
N TYR A 30 -5.03 4.64 3.76
CA TYR A 30 -5.00 3.39 4.48
C TYR A 30 -5.19 2.24 3.49
N LEU A 31 -4.50 1.15 3.76
CA LEU A 31 -4.76 -0.14 3.14
C LEU A 31 -4.65 -1.22 4.22
N TYR A 32 -5.14 -2.41 3.91
CA TYR A 32 -4.73 -3.60 4.64
C TYR A 32 -4.17 -4.63 3.66
N THR A 33 -3.21 -5.41 4.13
CA THR A 33 -2.63 -6.50 3.33
C THR A 33 -2.34 -7.73 4.19
N PRO A 34 -2.64 -8.94 3.71
CA PRO A 34 -2.26 -10.16 4.39
C PRO A 34 -0.76 -10.49 4.25
N ASP A 35 -0.15 -10.24 3.09
CA ASP A 35 1.20 -10.75 2.77
C ASP A 35 2.12 -9.79 1.99
N GLN A 36 1.66 -8.59 1.60
CA GLN A 36 2.44 -7.65 0.78
C GLN A 36 3.07 -6.50 1.58
N GLN A 37 3.22 -6.62 2.90
CA GLN A 37 3.76 -5.56 3.77
C GLN A 37 5.14 -5.09 3.29
N SER A 38 5.99 -6.01 2.84
CA SER A 38 7.35 -5.69 2.36
C SER A 38 7.35 -4.77 1.13
N LEU A 39 6.38 -4.92 0.22
CA LEU A 39 6.21 -4.03 -0.93
C LEU A 39 5.86 -2.62 -0.47
N TYR A 40 4.85 -2.50 0.38
CA TYR A 40 4.35 -1.21 0.83
C TYR A 40 5.36 -0.47 1.71
N ARG A 41 6.08 -1.17 2.62
CA ARG A 41 7.18 -0.57 3.40
C ARG A 41 8.27 0.04 2.51
N ARG A 42 8.67 -0.66 1.43
CA ARG A 42 9.62 -0.10 0.45
C ARG A 42 9.11 1.14 -0.26
N LEU A 43 7.80 1.25 -0.43
CA LEU A 43 7.19 2.43 -1.03
C LEU A 43 7.07 3.59 -0.04
N GLY A 44 7.23 3.36 1.27
CA GLY A 44 7.15 4.36 2.33
C GLY A 44 5.90 4.26 3.21
N TRP A 45 5.11 3.20 3.07
CA TRP A 45 3.97 2.92 3.96
C TRP A 45 4.45 2.43 5.32
N GLN A 46 3.67 2.73 6.36
CA GLN A 46 3.97 2.39 7.74
C GLN A 46 2.89 1.46 8.30
N ASP A 47 3.31 0.47 9.08
CA ASP A 47 2.41 -0.41 9.82
C ASP A 47 1.60 0.41 10.86
N VAL A 48 0.31 0.13 10.96
CA VAL A 48 -0.60 0.76 11.93
C VAL A 48 -1.06 -0.27 12.95
N GLU A 49 -1.62 -1.38 12.48
CA GLU A 49 -2.20 -2.40 13.34
C GLU A 49 -2.13 -3.77 12.65
N HIS A 50 -2.03 -4.81 13.46
CA HIS A 50 -2.17 -6.20 13.03
C HIS A 50 -3.42 -6.80 13.65
N LEU A 51 -4.34 -7.29 12.82
CA LEU A 51 -5.67 -7.73 13.27
C LEU A 51 -6.23 -8.86 12.41
N GLU A 52 -7.18 -9.60 12.96
CA GLU A 52 -7.97 -10.56 12.21
C GLU A 52 -9.16 -9.83 11.55
N TYR A 53 -9.20 -9.85 10.22
CA TYR A 53 -10.29 -9.28 9.44
C TYR A 53 -10.90 -10.35 8.54
N ARG A 54 -12.17 -10.68 8.77
CA ARG A 54 -12.92 -11.68 7.97
C ARG A 54 -12.23 -13.05 7.89
N GLY A 55 -11.63 -13.51 8.99
CA GLY A 55 -10.94 -14.80 9.07
C GLY A 55 -9.52 -14.80 8.48
N GLU A 56 -9.00 -13.64 8.09
CA GLU A 56 -7.63 -13.49 7.60
C GLU A 56 -6.86 -12.51 8.48
N THR A 57 -5.65 -12.91 8.85
CA THR A 57 -4.72 -12.04 9.55
C THR A 57 -4.16 -11.00 8.58
N VAL A 58 -4.44 -9.73 8.83
CA VAL A 58 -4.01 -8.61 7.99
C VAL A 58 -3.19 -7.60 8.76
N THR A 59 -2.38 -6.82 8.05
CA THR A 59 -1.74 -5.61 8.57
C THR A 59 -2.40 -4.41 7.93
N VAL A 60 -2.99 -3.54 8.75
CA VAL A 60 -3.39 -2.20 8.34
C VAL A 60 -2.15 -1.34 8.24
N MET A 61 -2.01 -0.63 7.13
CA MET A 61 -0.88 0.26 6.88
C MET A 61 -1.40 1.64 6.50
N SER A 62 -0.64 2.66 6.85
CA SER A 62 -0.92 4.05 6.49
C SER A 62 0.17 4.64 5.61
N ARG A 63 -0.20 5.63 4.81
CA ARG A 63 0.75 6.47 4.09
C ARG A 63 0.30 7.92 4.15
N GLN A 64 1.21 8.77 4.62
CA GLN A 64 1.07 10.21 4.55
C GLN A 64 2.03 10.80 3.52
N LEU A 65 1.50 11.64 2.62
CA LEU A 65 2.27 12.35 1.60
C LEU A 65 2.18 13.85 1.84
N TRP A 66 3.34 14.46 2.06
CA TRP A 66 3.51 15.91 2.23
C TRP A 66 3.88 16.55 0.89
N LEU A 67 3.64 17.86 0.74
CA LEU A 67 4.22 18.68 -0.35
C LEU A 67 5.66 19.05 -0.01
#